data_AF-A0A2A6E2S0-F1
#
_entry.id   AF-A0A2A6E2S0-F1
#
_cell.length_a   1.000
_cell.length_b   1.000
_cell.length_c   1.000
_cell.angle_alpha   90.00
_cell.angle_beta   90.00
_cell.angle_gamma   90.00
#
_symmetry.space_group_name_H-M   'P 1'
#
loop_
_entity.id
_entity.type
_entity.pdbx_description
1 polymer ?
#
loop_
_entity_poly.entity_id
_entity_poly.type
_entity_poly.pdbx_seq_one_letter_code
_entity_poly.pdbx_strand_id
1 'polypeptide(L)'
;MSEAFRGKASVKRLQTSVRATAYQKEWFMGLKDRVARGEPLAFVNADVPQEIFRAMDIPYVVNQWWSSVCAAKQMAPYYLGLLNERGYRRDLCRYCSLSLASA
;
A
#
# COMPACT_ATOMS: atom_id res chain seq x y z
N MET A 1 12.93 -22.05 3.25
CA MET A 1 11.84 -21.23 2.69
C MET A 1 10.94 -20.82 3.83
N SER A 2 10.99 -19.56 4.28
CA SER A 2 10.18 -19.11 5.41
C SER A 2 8.70 -19.15 5.05
N GLU A 3 7.87 -19.66 5.95
CA GLU A 3 6.42 -19.63 5.84
C GLU A 3 5.96 -18.17 5.62
N ALA A 4 5.17 -17.93 4.56
CA ALA A 4 4.70 -16.60 4.23
C ALA A 4 3.75 -16.10 5.33
N PHE A 5 4.07 -14.99 5.99
CA PHE A 5 3.24 -14.43 7.05
C PHE A 5 1.80 -14.21 6.57
N ARG A 6 0.82 -14.64 7.39
CA ARG A 6 -0.60 -14.44 7.11
C ARG A 6 -1.34 -13.90 8.34
N GLY A 7 -1.83 -12.67 8.21
CA GLY A 7 -2.62 -12.02 9.26
C GLY A 7 -4.05 -12.58 9.40
N LYS A 8 -4.69 -12.25 10.53
CA LYS A 8 -6.10 -12.57 10.81
C LYS A 8 -7.03 -11.75 9.91
N ALA A 9 -8.05 -12.40 9.33
CA ALA A 9 -9.02 -11.73 8.49
C ALA A 9 -9.96 -10.83 9.31
N SER A 10 -10.28 -9.65 8.78
CA SER A 10 -11.27 -8.73 9.37
C SER A 10 -12.69 -9.21 9.07
N VAL A 11 -13.55 -9.24 10.10
CA VAL A 11 -14.98 -9.49 9.96
C VAL A 11 -15.70 -8.20 9.55
N LYS A 12 -16.40 -8.21 8.41
CA LYS A 12 -17.19 -7.06 7.94
C LYS A 12 -18.63 -7.19 8.42
N ARG A 13 -19.08 -6.21 9.22
CA ARG A 13 -20.45 -6.19 9.78
C ARG A 13 -21.44 -5.34 8.97
N LEU A 14 -20.94 -4.42 8.14
CA LEU A 14 -21.75 -3.50 7.34
C LEU A 14 -21.60 -3.81 5.85
N GLN A 15 -22.70 -3.73 5.10
CA GLN A 15 -22.70 -3.90 3.64
C GLN A 15 -21.78 -2.90 2.94
N THR A 16 -21.71 -1.66 3.43
CA THR A 16 -20.79 -0.63 2.92
C THR A 16 -19.34 -1.08 3.02
N SER A 17 -18.93 -1.70 4.13
CA SER A 17 -17.55 -2.20 4.30
C SER A 17 -17.24 -3.36 3.34
N VAL A 18 -18.23 -4.20 3.01
CA VAL A 18 -18.09 -5.26 2.01
C VAL A 18 -17.87 -4.66 0.63
N ARG A 19 -18.75 -3.73 0.21
CA ARG A 19 -18.67 -3.06 -1.09
C ARG A 19 -17.37 -2.27 -1.27
N ALA A 20 -16.98 -1.49 -0.27
CA ALA A 20 -15.73 -0.73 -0.30
C ALA A 20 -14.50 -1.64 -0.43
N THR A 21 -14.49 -2.78 0.27
CA THR A 21 -13.39 -3.76 0.16
C THR A 21 -13.34 -4.41 -1.23
N ALA A 22 -14.51 -4.72 -1.81
CA ALA A 22 -14.60 -5.29 -3.16
C ALA A 22 -14.06 -4.31 -4.22
N TYR A 23 -14.53 -3.05 -4.18
CA TYR A 23 -14.06 -2.00 -5.07
C TYR A 23 -12.55 -1.77 -4.97
N GLN A 24 -11.98 -1.72 -3.75
CA GLN A 24 -10.54 -1.56 -3.57
C GLN A 24 -9.74 -2.71 -4.19
N LYS A 25 -10.22 -3.96 -4.07
CA LYS A 25 -9.56 -5.13 -4.68
C LYS A 25 -9.60 -5.04 -6.19
N GLU A 26 -10.76 -4.76 -6.76
CA GLU A 26 -10.95 -4.59 -8.20
C GLU A 26 -10.04 -3.49 -8.74
N TRP A 27 -10.03 -2.32 -8.09
CA TRP A 27 -9.16 -1.20 -8.44
C TRP A 27 -7.67 -1.59 -8.41
N PHE A 28 -7.20 -2.30 -7.38
CA PHE A 28 -5.80 -2.76 -7.30
C PHE A 28 -5.44 -3.79 -8.37
N MET A 29 -6.37 -4.70 -8.71
CA MET A 29 -6.14 -5.67 -9.79
C MET A 29 -6.05 -4.96 -11.14
N GLY A 30 -6.97 -4.05 -11.44
CA GLY A 30 -6.92 -3.23 -12.64
C GLY A 30 -5.67 -2.37 -12.72
N LEU A 31 -5.25 -1.76 -11.60
CA LEU A 31 -4.00 -1.00 -11.52
C LEU A 31 -2.79 -1.88 -11.85
N LYS A 32 -2.71 -3.08 -11.25
CA LYS A 32 -1.61 -4.01 -11.51
C LYS A 32 -1.54 -4.37 -13.00
N ASP A 33 -2.68 -4.61 -13.64
CA ASP A 33 -2.75 -4.93 -15.05
C ASP A 33 -2.31 -3.75 -15.94
N ARG A 34 -2.70 -2.51 -15.60
CA ARG A 34 -2.22 -1.29 -16.28
C ARG A 34 -0.70 -1.19 -16.26
N VAL A 35 -0.11 -1.31 -15.07
CA VAL A 35 1.35 -1.23 -14.89
C VAL A 35 2.08 -2.38 -15.58
N ALA A 36 1.53 -3.60 -15.54
CA ALA A 36 2.10 -4.75 -16.23
C ALA A 36 2.15 -4.57 -17.76
N ARG A 37 1.25 -3.77 -18.33
CA ARG A 37 1.27 -3.38 -19.75
C ARG A 37 2.25 -2.25 -20.07
N GLY A 38 2.98 -1.73 -19.08
CA GLY A 38 3.98 -0.68 -19.25
C GLY A 38 3.45 0.74 -19.03
N GLU A 39 2.22 0.92 -18.52
CA GLU A 39 1.74 2.25 -18.14
C GLU A 39 2.53 2.80 -16.94
N PRO A 40 2.82 4.12 -16.89
CA PRO A 40 3.55 4.72 -15.78
C PRO A 40 2.71 4.70 -14.49
N LEU A 41 3.36 4.44 -13.35
CA LEU A 41 2.76 4.52 -12.01
C LEU A 41 3.47 5.58 -11.18
N ALA A 42 2.70 6.50 -10.59
CA ALA A 42 3.22 7.43 -9.62
C ALA A 42 3.09 6.88 -8.18
N PHE A 43 4.20 6.73 -7.48
CA PHE A 43 4.20 6.42 -6.04
C PHE A 43 4.52 7.71 -5.27
N VAL A 44 3.55 8.22 -4.51
CA VAL A 44 3.56 9.62 -4.06
C VAL A 44 3.20 9.78 -2.59
N ASN A 45 3.52 10.93 -1.99
CA ASN A 45 3.09 11.27 -0.62
C ASN A 45 1.65 11.81 -0.57
N ALA A 46 1.02 11.79 0.60
CA ALA A 46 -0.37 12.23 0.76
C ALA A 46 -0.60 13.72 0.47
N ASP A 47 0.45 14.54 0.59
CA ASP A 47 0.46 16.00 0.41
C ASP A 47 0.71 16.45 -1.04
N VAL A 48 0.97 15.52 -1.97
CA VAL A 48 1.08 15.88 -3.39
C VAL A 48 -0.30 16.21 -3.99
N PRO A 49 -0.37 17.09 -5.01
CA PRO A 49 -1.62 17.41 -5.70
C PRO A 49 -2.09 16.23 -6.59
N GLN A 50 -2.80 15.29 -5.98
CA GLN A 50 -3.27 14.04 -6.59
C GLN A 50 -4.23 14.27 -7.78
N GLU A 51 -4.93 15.40 -7.77
CA GLU A 51 -5.85 15.86 -8.80
C GLU A 51 -5.16 16.02 -10.15
N ILE A 52 -3.87 16.42 -10.17
CA ILE A 52 -3.09 16.54 -11.41
C ILE A 52 -2.90 15.17 -12.06
N PHE A 53 -2.49 14.17 -11.30
CA PHE A 53 -2.34 12.80 -11.80
C PHE A 53 -3.66 12.24 -12.32
N ARG A 54 -4.76 12.53 -11.61
CA ARG A 54 -6.11 12.14 -12.07
C ARG A 54 -6.52 12.84 -13.36
N ALA A 55 -6.24 14.12 -13.51
CA ALA A 55 -6.54 14.89 -14.72
C ALA A 55 -5.72 14.40 -15.94
N MET A 56 -4.52 13.87 -15.69
CA MET A 56 -3.63 13.31 -16.73
C MET A 56 -3.85 11.80 -16.97
N ASP A 57 -4.82 11.17 -16.31
CA ASP A 57 -5.03 9.71 -16.28
C ASP A 57 -3.76 8.90 -15.94
N ILE A 58 -2.91 9.47 -15.08
CA ILE A 58 -1.75 8.77 -14.52
C ILE A 58 -2.21 8.06 -13.24
N PRO A 59 -2.13 6.73 -13.17
CA PRO A 59 -2.45 6.02 -11.95
C PRO A 59 -1.42 6.35 -10.86
N TYR A 60 -1.90 6.44 -9.62
CA TYR A 60 -1.05 6.72 -8.47
C TYR A 60 -1.42 5.90 -7.24
N VAL A 61 -0.43 5.66 -6.38
CA VAL A 61 -0.60 5.09 -5.05
C VAL A 61 0.08 6.01 -4.04
N VAL A 62 -0.67 6.38 -3.01
CA VAL A 62 -0.13 7.15 -1.88
C VAL A 62 0.64 6.21 -0.95
N ASN A 63 1.91 6.49 -0.70
CA ASN A 63 2.80 5.64 0.09
C ASN A 63 2.28 5.43 1.52
N GLN A 64 1.72 6.48 2.15
CA GLN A 64 1.16 6.33 3.48
C GLN A 64 -0.09 5.43 3.46
N TRP A 65 -0.98 5.60 2.48
CA TRP A 65 -2.12 4.69 2.32
C TRP A 65 -1.66 3.23 2.15
N TRP A 66 -0.62 3.00 1.33
CA TRP A 66 -0.03 1.68 1.18
C TRP A 66 0.54 1.14 2.50
N SER A 67 1.22 1.97 3.30
CA SER A 67 1.66 1.60 4.64
C SER A 67 0.50 1.16 5.55
N SER A 68 -0.67 1.81 5.47
CA SER A 68 -1.88 1.36 6.16
C SER A 68 -2.38 0.01 5.66
N VAL A 69 -2.30 -0.26 4.35
CA VAL A 69 -2.67 -1.56 3.77
C VAL A 69 -1.75 -2.67 4.31
N CYS A 70 -0.43 -2.44 4.33
CA CYS A 70 0.52 -3.38 4.91
C CYS A 70 0.26 -3.61 6.41
N ALA A 71 0.00 -2.54 7.17
CA ALA A 71 -0.32 -2.64 8.59
C ALA A 71 -1.64 -3.37 8.85
N ALA A 72 -2.68 -3.14 8.04
CA ALA A 72 -3.96 -3.85 8.13
C ALA A 72 -3.82 -5.35 7.82
N LYS A 73 -2.82 -5.71 6.99
CA LYS A 73 -2.42 -7.11 6.77
C LYS A 73 -1.52 -7.67 7.87
N GLN A 74 -1.25 -6.90 8.92
CA GLN A 74 -0.37 -7.24 10.04
C GLN A 74 1.11 -7.42 9.66
N MET A 75 1.53 -6.87 8.52
CA MET A 75 2.90 -6.97 7.98
C MET A 75 3.84 -5.86 8.48
N ALA A 76 3.34 -4.88 9.25
CA ALA A 76 4.16 -3.74 9.66
C ALA A 76 5.44 -4.12 10.43
N PRO A 77 5.41 -5.04 11.42
CA PRO A 77 6.64 -5.43 12.13
C PRO A 77 7.71 -6.03 11.21
N TYR A 78 7.29 -6.82 10.22
CA TYR A 78 8.18 -7.43 9.24
C TYR A 78 8.89 -6.37 8.39
N TYR A 79 8.13 -5.48 7.74
CA TYR A 79 8.72 -4.45 6.87
C TYR A 79 9.57 -3.43 7.64
N LEU A 80 9.14 -3.04 8.84
CA LEU A 80 9.95 -2.15 9.69
C LEU A 80 11.24 -2.85 10.17
N GLY A 81 11.21 -4.16 10.39
CA GLY A 81 12.40 -4.97 10.67
C GLY A 81 13.40 -4.91 9.52
N LEU A 82 12.94 -5.12 8.28
CA LEU A 82 13.78 -5.02 7.08
C LEU A 82 14.44 -3.66 6.90
N LEU A 83 13.77 -2.57 7.30
CA LEU A 83 14.38 -1.23 7.28
C LEU A 83 15.53 -1.14 8.30
N ASN A 84 15.32 -1.63 9.52
CA ASN A 84 16.34 -1.60 10.56
C ASN A 84 17.56 -2.46 10.19
N GLU A 85 17.34 -3.63 9.57
CA GLU A 85 18.41 -4.50 9.07
C GLU A 85 19.23 -3.83 7.97
N ARG A 86 18.61 -2.96 7.16
CA ARG A 86 19.29 -2.13 6.16
C ARG A 86 19.95 -0.86 6.73
N GLY A 87 19.93 -0.68 8.04
CA GLY A 87 20.59 0.45 8.72
C GLY A 87 19.77 1.74 8.77
N TYR A 88 18.49 1.71 8.39
CA TYR A 88 17.61 2.86 8.58
C TYR A 88 17.32 3.09 10.08
N ARG A 89 17.14 4.36 10.46
CA ARG A 89 16.84 4.73 11.85
C ARG A 89 15.48 4.17 12.30
N ARG A 90 15.42 3.72 13.55
CA ARG A 90 14.20 3.15 14.17
C ARG A 90 13.09 4.16 14.44
N ASP A 91 13.44 5.45 14.46
CA ASP A 91 12.56 6.58 14.78
C ASP A 91 12.07 7.32 13.53
N LEU A 92 12.30 6.78 12.34
CA LEU A 92 11.67 7.29 11.12
C LEU A 92 10.15 7.26 11.24
N CYS A 93 9.48 8.19 10.55
CA CYS A 93 8.04 8.18 10.37
C CYS A 93 7.60 6.83 9.79
N ARG A 94 7.08 5.92 10.63
CA ARG A 94 6.69 4.56 10.22
C ARG A 94 5.62 4.58 9.13
N TYR A 95 4.74 5.57 9.15
CA TYR A 95 3.69 5.73 8.14
C TYR A 95 4.27 6.09 6.77
N CYS A 96 5.38 6.84 6.76
CA CYS A 96 6.05 7.33 5.56
C CYS A 96 7.09 6.33 5.02
N SER A 97 7.74 5.57 5.92
CA SER A 97 8.89 4.73 5.57
C SER A 97 8.55 3.28 5.31
N LEU A 98 7.47 2.73 5.90
CA LEU A 98 7.15 1.30 5.81
C LEU A 98 7.03 0.84 4.35
N SER A 99 6.37 1.64 3.51
CA SER A 99 6.22 1.34 2.08
C SER A 99 7.54 1.10 1.35
N LEU A 100 8.64 1.74 1.77
CA LEU A 100 9.96 1.60 1.15
C LEU A 100 10.49 0.16 1.24
N ALA A 101 10.17 -0.57 2.31
CA ALA A 101 10.58 -1.96 2.47
C ALA A 101 9.64 -2.98 1.80
N SER A 102 8.48 -2.51 1.32
CA SER A 102 7.46 -3.35 0.66
C SER A 102 7.49 -3.27 -0.87
N ALA A 103 8.32 -2.38 -1.41
CA ALA A 103 8.57 -2.21 -2.83
C ALA A 103 9.57 -3.26 -3.35
#